data_AF-A0A959W776-F1
#
_entry.id   AF-A0A959W776-F1
#
_cell.length_a   1.000
_cell.length_b   1.000
_cell.length_c   1.000
_cell.angle_alpha   90.00
_cell.angle_beta   90.00
_cell.angle_gamma   90.00
#
_symmetry.space_group_name_H-M   'P 1'
#
loop_
_entity.id
_entity.type
_entity.pdbx_description
1 polymer ?
#
loop_
_entity_poly.entity_id
_entity_poly.type
_entity_poly.pdbx_seq_one_letter_code
_entity_poly.pdbx_strand_id
1 'polypeptide(L)'
;MSRYQNCFYYFRGPKNLSREARAAKQLEDNTTKALINVLEHGGAELTESFLGEVIGVEVPKASQAEFFLQEGPEQPADKRLLVGLAVLDQIDPKSWRDEESGGGSRIDGVIHMPSEVTVLLETKVVEQLDGAQLNRHARKWQLSQAAPGTPDDQLPPDWRLITWTDVDRWAQAVSGRQLTPVQAFLVQQLVEFLGFAGLSVSWIYEPQHFDYFEAEPNERDSETGNEIKARLSSIWEQIKEQIGSDEFTRTLGDIYIGNLGTNADHGWAQTHAGDQSGLPNLTVEINANEAMINLVGWFDFQLAKTRQMLRTEAGAKFVAENPDYELVVFKRNGQPSNKSKVVVWKGAKHELISRTPFSSNSSRELAELVDEFEMGLDPKLEKASVHIRRSWPKELAVRNPSLPAEMAAEVRRLLPILEISRSPQVA
;
A
#
# COMPACT_ATOMS: atom_id res chain seq x y z
N MET A 1 12.18 36.24 -6.14
CA MET A 1 10.86 35.62 -5.84
C MET A 1 10.23 35.22 -7.17
N SER A 2 10.16 33.92 -7.43
CA SER A 2 9.92 33.28 -8.73
C SER A 2 8.45 33.37 -9.17
N ARG A 3 8.20 33.55 -10.47
CA ARG A 3 6.89 33.85 -11.10
C ARG A 3 5.95 32.64 -11.26
N TYR A 4 6.19 31.53 -10.56
CA TYR A 4 5.35 30.33 -10.64
C TYR A 4 4.76 30.01 -9.26
N GLN A 5 3.59 30.60 -9.00
CA GLN A 5 2.69 30.09 -7.97
C GLN A 5 2.16 28.73 -8.46
N ASN A 6 2.88 27.69 -8.06
CA ASN A 6 2.52 26.27 -8.03
C ASN A 6 1.41 25.82 -9.01
N CYS A 7 1.79 25.30 -10.19
CA CYS A 7 0.88 24.66 -11.14
C CYS A 7 0.08 23.49 -10.52
N PHE A 8 0.47 23.04 -9.32
CA PHE A 8 0.01 21.82 -8.65
C PHE A 8 -0.77 22.06 -7.35
N TYR A 9 -0.70 23.24 -6.72
CA TYR A 9 -1.34 23.52 -5.42
C TYR A 9 -2.27 24.73 -5.50
N TYR A 10 -3.55 24.53 -5.84
CA TYR A 10 -4.50 25.65 -5.82
C TYR A 10 -5.86 25.32 -5.20
N PHE A 11 -6.25 24.06 -5.08
CA PHE A 11 -7.56 23.74 -4.52
C PHE A 11 -7.59 23.99 -3.00
N ARG A 12 -8.59 24.74 -2.50
CA ARG A 12 -8.70 25.10 -1.06
C ARG A 12 -9.64 24.18 -0.26
N GLY A 13 -10.19 23.15 -0.89
CA GLY A 13 -11.09 22.18 -0.26
C GLY A 13 -12.47 22.76 0.14
N PRO A 14 -13.49 21.91 0.36
CA PRO A 14 -14.77 22.34 0.90
C PRO A 14 -14.63 22.83 2.35
N LYS A 15 -15.18 24.00 2.67
CA LYS A 15 -15.15 24.58 4.04
C LYS A 15 -15.95 23.80 5.08
N ASN A 16 -16.79 22.86 4.65
CA ASN A 16 -17.72 22.14 5.52
C ASN A 16 -17.20 20.76 5.98
N LEU A 17 -16.03 20.35 5.49
CA LEU A 17 -15.38 19.12 5.93
C LEU A 17 -14.52 19.36 7.17
N SER A 18 -14.28 18.29 7.94
CA SER A 18 -13.23 18.27 8.97
C SER A 18 -11.89 18.64 8.35
N ARG A 19 -10.95 19.12 9.18
CA ARG A 19 -9.62 19.54 8.70
C ARG A 19 -8.91 18.42 7.93
N GLU A 20 -8.98 17.20 8.46
CA GLU A 20 -8.37 16.00 7.86
C GLU A 20 -9.05 15.62 6.53
N ALA A 21 -10.39 15.51 6.51
CA ALA A 21 -11.12 15.18 5.29
C ALA A 21 -10.94 16.27 4.20
N ARG A 22 -10.81 17.54 4.60
CA ARG A 22 -10.48 18.63 3.67
C ARG A 22 -9.07 18.48 3.11
N ALA A 23 -8.09 18.17 3.95
CA ALA A 23 -6.71 17.97 3.51
C ALA A 23 -6.61 16.80 2.52
N ALA A 24 -7.26 15.67 2.82
CA ALA A 24 -7.31 14.52 1.94
C ALA A 24 -7.96 14.85 0.58
N LYS A 25 -9.15 15.47 0.57
CA LYS A 25 -9.80 15.86 -0.69
C LYS A 25 -9.00 16.92 -1.47
N GLN A 26 -8.33 17.83 -0.76
CA GLN A 26 -7.45 18.80 -1.39
C GLN A 26 -6.24 18.14 -2.04
N LEU A 27 -5.64 17.14 -1.39
CA LEU A 27 -4.56 16.36 -1.98
C LEU A 27 -5.05 15.66 -3.24
N GLU A 28 -6.19 14.96 -3.17
CA GLU A 28 -6.81 14.25 -4.30
C GLU A 28 -7.02 15.18 -5.51
N ASP A 29 -7.72 16.30 -5.32
CA ASP A 29 -8.03 17.24 -6.39
C ASP A 29 -6.75 17.87 -6.99
N ASN A 30 -5.75 18.16 -6.14
CA ASN A 30 -4.47 18.72 -6.60
C ASN A 30 -3.64 17.69 -7.38
N THR A 31 -3.63 16.42 -6.97
CA THR A 31 -2.92 15.36 -7.68
C THR A 31 -3.55 15.07 -9.04
N THR A 32 -4.88 15.04 -9.13
CA THR A 32 -5.56 14.85 -10.44
C THR A 32 -5.30 16.01 -11.36
N LYS A 33 -5.38 17.24 -10.84
CA LYS A 33 -5.00 18.43 -11.60
C LYS A 33 -3.53 18.40 -12.03
N ALA A 34 -2.64 17.89 -11.20
CA ALA A 34 -1.22 17.78 -11.52
C ALA A 34 -1.00 16.93 -12.77
N LEU A 35 -1.58 15.73 -12.78
CA LEU A 35 -1.51 14.84 -13.92
C LEU A 35 -2.10 15.51 -15.17
N ILE A 36 -3.31 16.05 -15.09
CA ILE A 36 -3.97 16.69 -16.23
C ILE A 36 -3.15 17.86 -16.79
N ASN A 37 -2.59 18.72 -15.94
CA ASN A 37 -1.75 19.84 -16.39
C ASN A 37 -0.49 19.38 -17.14
N VAL A 38 0.13 18.27 -16.71
CA VAL A 38 1.29 17.70 -17.42
C VAL A 38 0.89 17.17 -18.79
N LEU A 39 -0.25 16.48 -18.89
CA LEU A 39 -0.73 15.95 -20.17
C LEU A 39 -1.17 17.06 -21.12
N GLU A 40 -1.93 18.04 -20.63
CA GLU A 40 -2.46 19.17 -21.40
C GLU A 40 -1.34 20.07 -21.94
N HIS A 41 -0.38 20.43 -21.09
CA HIS A 41 0.67 21.40 -21.45
C HIS A 41 1.98 20.74 -21.90
N GLY A 42 2.10 19.42 -21.77
CA GLY A 42 3.23 18.62 -22.25
C GLY A 42 3.17 18.27 -23.73
N GLY A 43 2.05 18.54 -24.40
CA GLY A 43 1.84 18.25 -25.81
C GLY A 43 1.38 16.81 -26.07
N ALA A 44 0.99 16.56 -27.33
CA ALA A 44 0.34 15.31 -27.73
C ALA A 44 1.20 14.06 -27.42
N GLU A 45 2.52 14.14 -27.60
CA GLU A 45 3.44 13.03 -27.33
C GLU A 45 3.37 12.50 -25.90
N LEU A 46 3.22 13.37 -24.88
CA LEU A 46 3.09 12.93 -23.50
C LEU A 46 1.73 12.30 -23.24
N THR A 47 0.66 12.83 -23.85
CA THR A 47 -0.68 12.28 -23.73
C THR A 47 -0.77 10.91 -24.40
N GLU A 48 -0.21 10.76 -25.59
CA GLU A 48 -0.11 9.50 -26.32
C GLU A 48 0.68 8.45 -25.52
N SER A 49 1.83 8.84 -24.98
CA SER A 49 2.66 7.97 -24.14
C SER A 49 1.90 7.53 -22.88
N PHE A 50 1.22 8.44 -22.20
CA PHE A 50 0.42 8.10 -21.02
C PHE A 50 -0.73 7.14 -21.35
N LEU A 51 -1.50 7.43 -22.41
CA LEU A 51 -2.61 6.58 -22.85
C LEU A 51 -2.11 5.18 -23.26
N GLY A 52 -1.00 5.10 -23.99
CA GLY A 52 -0.45 3.83 -24.46
C GLY A 52 0.22 3.01 -23.35
N GLU A 53 1.11 3.63 -22.57
CA GLU A 53 1.99 2.94 -21.62
C GLU A 53 1.34 2.71 -20.25
N VAL A 54 0.43 3.60 -19.82
CA VAL A 54 -0.25 3.51 -18.50
C VAL A 54 -1.66 2.95 -18.64
N ILE A 55 -2.45 3.47 -19.58
CA ILE A 55 -3.87 3.06 -19.73
C ILE A 55 -4.02 1.83 -20.64
N GLY A 56 -3.04 1.56 -21.51
CA GLY A 56 -3.11 0.48 -22.50
C GLY A 56 -4.00 0.80 -23.70
N VAL A 57 -4.04 2.07 -24.12
CA VAL A 57 -4.86 2.58 -25.22
C VAL A 57 -3.97 3.19 -26.29
N GLU A 58 -3.92 2.54 -27.43
CA GLU A 58 -3.29 3.11 -28.62
C GLU A 58 -4.21 4.17 -29.23
N VAL A 59 -3.62 5.32 -29.55
CA VAL A 59 -4.28 6.44 -30.24
C VAL A 59 -3.39 6.90 -31.40
N PRO A 60 -3.96 7.52 -32.45
CA PRO A 60 -3.15 8.05 -33.56
C PRO A 60 -2.16 9.12 -33.07
N LYS A 61 -0.97 9.14 -33.70
CA LYS A 61 0.05 10.15 -33.38
C LYS A 61 -0.41 11.56 -33.73
N ALA A 62 0.01 12.52 -32.92
CA ALA A 62 -0.35 13.94 -32.97
C ALA A 62 -1.86 14.22 -32.86
N SER A 63 -2.62 13.34 -32.21
CA SER A 63 -4.04 13.57 -31.92
C SER A 63 -4.20 14.72 -30.93
N GLN A 64 -5.12 15.65 -31.22
CA GLN A 64 -5.45 16.71 -30.27
C GLN A 64 -6.37 16.16 -29.18
N ALA A 65 -5.96 16.37 -27.93
CA ALA A 65 -6.75 16.04 -26.75
C ALA A 65 -7.30 17.31 -26.10
N GLU A 66 -8.51 17.20 -25.57
CA GLU A 66 -9.17 18.16 -24.69
C GLU A 66 -9.19 17.58 -23.27
N PHE A 67 -9.04 18.44 -22.28
CA PHE A 67 -8.92 18.05 -20.89
C PHE A 67 -9.99 18.74 -20.05
N PHE A 68 -10.58 18.01 -19.12
CA PHE A 68 -11.62 18.52 -18.24
C PHE A 68 -11.34 18.12 -16.81
N LEU A 69 -11.66 19.01 -15.86
CA LEU A 69 -11.57 18.75 -14.42
C LEU A 69 -12.97 18.89 -13.81
N GLN A 70 -13.42 17.87 -13.09
CA GLN A 70 -14.74 17.86 -12.44
C GLN A 70 -15.95 17.98 -13.41
N GLU A 71 -15.70 17.84 -14.71
CA GLU A 71 -16.65 17.93 -15.81
C GLU A 71 -16.19 17.04 -16.98
N GLY A 72 -16.87 17.10 -18.13
CA GLY A 72 -16.45 16.38 -19.34
C GLY A 72 -17.15 16.90 -20.60
N PRO A 73 -16.81 16.34 -21.77
CA PRO A 73 -17.31 16.84 -23.05
C PRO A 73 -18.83 16.65 -23.18
N GLU A 74 -19.50 17.57 -23.88
CA GLU A 74 -20.92 17.44 -24.22
C GLU A 74 -21.17 16.22 -25.13
N GLN A 75 -20.20 15.91 -25.98
CA GLN A 75 -20.23 14.81 -26.94
C GLN A 75 -19.01 13.90 -26.71
N PRO A 76 -19.10 12.90 -25.80
CA PRO A 76 -18.03 11.93 -25.65
C PRO A 76 -17.82 11.11 -26.93
N ALA A 77 -16.61 10.60 -27.10
CA ALA A 77 -16.29 9.65 -28.17
C ALA A 77 -17.08 8.33 -28.00
N ASP A 78 -17.20 7.55 -29.07
CA ASP A 78 -17.86 6.24 -29.02
C ASP A 78 -17.11 5.26 -28.12
N LYS A 79 -15.78 5.23 -28.22
CA LYS A 79 -14.93 4.50 -27.29
C LYS A 79 -14.76 5.31 -26.01
N ARG A 80 -15.14 4.71 -24.88
CA ARG A 80 -15.08 5.34 -23.56
C ARG A 80 -14.42 4.38 -22.60
N LEU A 81 -13.67 4.91 -21.66
CA LEU A 81 -13.02 4.13 -20.61
C LEU A 81 -13.22 4.82 -19.27
N LEU A 82 -13.52 4.03 -18.24
CA LEU A 82 -13.48 4.46 -16.86
C LEU A 82 -12.19 3.95 -16.23
N VAL A 83 -11.38 4.87 -15.73
CA VAL A 83 -10.11 4.59 -15.09
C VAL A 83 -10.22 4.96 -13.61
N GLY A 84 -10.14 3.95 -12.75
CA GLY A 84 -9.92 4.15 -11.33
C GLY A 84 -8.42 4.26 -11.06
N LEU A 85 -7.99 5.39 -10.50
CA LEU A 85 -6.59 5.68 -10.18
C LEU A 85 -6.43 5.86 -8.67
N ALA A 86 -5.77 4.90 -8.02
CA ALA A 86 -5.65 4.88 -6.56
C ALA A 86 -4.22 4.55 -6.09
N VAL A 87 -3.98 4.58 -4.78
CA VAL A 87 -2.67 4.13 -4.22
C VAL A 87 -2.51 2.62 -4.39
N LEU A 88 -3.60 1.88 -4.19
CA LEU A 88 -3.72 0.46 -4.43
C LEU A 88 -4.66 0.25 -5.62
N ASP A 89 -4.39 -0.76 -6.45
CA ASP A 89 -5.19 -1.17 -7.61
C ASP A 89 -6.52 -1.85 -7.22
N GLN A 90 -7.18 -1.37 -6.15
CA GLN A 90 -8.27 -2.07 -5.48
C GLN A 90 -9.51 -1.21 -5.26
N ILE A 91 -10.66 -1.85 -5.36
CA ILE A 91 -11.97 -1.30 -4.98
C ILE A 91 -12.34 -1.81 -3.59
N ASP A 92 -12.85 -0.95 -2.70
CA ASP A 92 -13.30 -1.37 -1.37
C ASP A 92 -14.46 -2.37 -1.50
N PRO A 93 -14.32 -3.64 -1.07
CA PRO A 93 -15.37 -4.65 -1.18
C PRO A 93 -16.67 -4.27 -0.45
N LYS A 94 -16.62 -3.35 0.51
CA LYS A 94 -17.79 -2.88 1.26
C LYS A 94 -18.52 -1.73 0.57
N SER A 95 -17.83 -0.98 -0.29
CA SER A 95 -18.39 0.21 -0.95
C SER A 95 -19.47 -0.09 -1.98
N TRP A 96 -19.53 -1.33 -2.49
CA TRP A 96 -20.51 -1.77 -3.49
C TRP A 96 -21.98 -1.69 -3.06
N ARG A 97 -22.25 -1.55 -1.76
CA ARG A 97 -23.61 -1.63 -1.19
C ARG A 97 -24.31 -0.26 -1.04
N ASP A 98 -23.58 0.84 -1.20
CA ASP A 98 -24.11 2.18 -0.96
C ASP A 98 -24.73 2.78 -2.25
N GLU A 99 -25.95 2.33 -2.58
CA GLU A 99 -26.78 2.97 -3.61
C GLU A 99 -27.45 4.28 -3.11
N GLU A 100 -27.48 4.54 -1.80
CA GLU A 100 -28.36 5.54 -1.18
C GLU A 100 -27.83 6.98 -1.11
N SER A 101 -26.56 7.25 -1.44
CA SER A 101 -26.09 8.64 -1.52
C SER A 101 -26.46 9.26 -2.88
N GLY A 102 -27.67 9.81 -2.97
CA GLY A 102 -28.23 10.53 -4.12
C GLY A 102 -27.48 11.81 -4.54
N GLY A 103 -26.19 11.93 -4.25
CA GLY A 103 -25.32 12.98 -4.75
C GLY A 103 -24.85 12.67 -6.17
N GLY A 104 -25.06 13.59 -7.10
CA GLY A 104 -24.49 13.49 -8.44
C GLY A 104 -22.96 13.38 -8.36
N SER A 105 -22.41 12.22 -8.71
CA SER A 105 -20.97 12.01 -8.71
C SER A 105 -20.34 12.76 -9.89
N ARG A 106 -19.36 13.62 -9.60
CA ARG A 106 -18.55 14.32 -10.61
C ARG A 106 -17.28 13.51 -10.82
N ILE A 107 -16.91 13.30 -12.07
CA ILE A 107 -15.66 12.61 -12.42
C ILE A 107 -14.50 13.57 -12.12
N ASP A 108 -13.38 13.12 -11.58
CA ASP A 108 -12.31 14.04 -11.16
C ASP A 108 -11.60 14.66 -12.37
N GLY A 109 -11.35 13.88 -13.42
CA GLY A 109 -10.74 14.36 -14.66
C GLY A 109 -11.20 13.60 -15.91
N VAL A 110 -11.02 14.21 -17.09
CA VAL A 110 -11.29 13.57 -18.38
C VAL A 110 -10.19 13.92 -19.38
N ILE A 111 -9.75 12.91 -20.14
CA ILE A 111 -8.92 13.06 -21.34
C ILE A 111 -9.81 12.70 -22.53
N HIS A 112 -10.12 13.68 -23.37
CA HIS A 112 -11.01 13.51 -24.51
C HIS A 112 -10.24 13.70 -25.81
N MET A 113 -10.17 12.66 -26.63
CA MET A 113 -9.70 12.75 -28.01
C MET A 113 -10.92 12.59 -28.93
N PRO A 114 -11.37 13.66 -29.60
CA PRO A 114 -12.55 13.61 -30.46
C PRO A 114 -12.47 12.47 -31.46
N SER A 115 -13.57 11.73 -31.61
CA SER A 115 -13.69 10.55 -32.50
C SER A 115 -12.82 9.33 -32.15
N GLU A 116 -11.88 9.43 -31.22
CA GLU A 116 -10.95 8.35 -30.87
C GLU A 116 -11.33 7.68 -29.54
N VAL A 117 -11.25 8.42 -28.43
CA VAL A 117 -11.50 7.88 -27.08
C VAL A 117 -11.83 8.97 -26.07
N THR A 118 -12.68 8.66 -25.10
CA THR A 118 -12.89 9.47 -23.88
C THR A 118 -12.51 8.67 -22.66
N VAL A 119 -11.46 9.10 -21.96
CA VAL A 119 -10.97 8.47 -20.73
C VAL A 119 -11.42 9.28 -19.53
N LEU A 120 -12.14 8.64 -18.63
CA LEU A 120 -12.73 9.21 -17.42
C LEU A 120 -11.88 8.80 -16.23
N LEU A 121 -11.35 9.74 -15.46
CA LEU A 121 -10.48 9.49 -14.32
C LEU A 121 -11.25 9.71 -13.01
N GLU A 122 -11.42 8.65 -12.22
CA GLU A 122 -11.82 8.73 -10.81
C GLU A 122 -10.60 8.44 -9.96
N THR A 123 -10.29 9.33 -9.01
CA THR A 123 -9.01 9.31 -8.31
C THR A 123 -9.17 9.17 -6.81
N LYS A 124 -8.23 8.44 -6.18
CA LYS A 124 -8.08 8.37 -4.72
C LYS A 124 -6.60 8.43 -4.36
N VAL A 125 -6.25 9.21 -3.35
CA VAL A 125 -4.84 9.37 -2.89
C VAL A 125 -4.61 8.85 -1.47
N VAL A 126 -5.67 8.44 -0.76
CA VAL A 126 -5.59 7.90 0.61
C VAL A 126 -6.38 6.61 0.76
N GLU A 127 -7.57 6.56 0.16
CA GLU A 127 -8.53 5.46 0.31
C GLU A 127 -8.56 4.56 -0.92
N GLN A 128 -9.19 3.39 -0.78
CA GLN A 128 -9.54 2.53 -1.91
C GLN A 128 -10.63 3.20 -2.77
N LEU A 129 -10.80 2.71 -4.00
CA LEU A 129 -11.87 3.18 -4.88
C LEU A 129 -13.25 2.75 -4.34
N ASP A 130 -14.25 3.61 -4.53
CA ASP A 130 -15.65 3.30 -4.20
C ASP A 130 -16.33 2.66 -5.43
N GLY A 131 -16.68 1.38 -5.31
CA GLY A 131 -17.33 0.61 -6.37
C GLY A 131 -18.71 1.12 -6.75
N ALA A 132 -19.50 1.62 -5.78
CA ALA A 132 -20.78 2.26 -6.07
C ALA A 132 -20.57 3.58 -6.82
N GLN A 133 -19.54 4.35 -6.46
CA GLN A 133 -19.15 5.57 -7.18
C GLN A 133 -18.76 5.27 -8.63
N LEU A 134 -17.89 4.30 -8.86
CA LEU A 134 -17.48 3.89 -10.21
C LEU A 134 -18.69 3.44 -11.04
N ASN A 135 -19.60 2.66 -10.48
CA ASN A 135 -20.84 2.27 -11.17
C ASN A 135 -21.75 3.46 -11.52
N ARG A 136 -21.82 4.49 -10.67
CA ARG A 136 -22.53 5.74 -11.00
C ARG A 136 -21.87 6.45 -12.18
N HIS A 137 -20.54 6.52 -12.23
CA HIS A 137 -19.82 7.07 -13.38
C HIS A 137 -20.08 6.25 -14.64
N ALA A 138 -19.96 4.93 -14.57
CA ALA A 138 -20.22 4.04 -15.69
C ALA A 138 -21.63 4.26 -16.25
N ARG A 139 -22.65 4.31 -15.40
CA ARG A 139 -24.03 4.59 -15.81
C ARG A 139 -24.19 5.97 -16.47
N LYS A 140 -23.61 7.02 -15.87
CA LYS A 140 -23.67 8.39 -16.39
C LYS A 140 -23.07 8.49 -17.79
N TRP A 141 -21.99 7.76 -18.05
CA TRP A 141 -21.24 7.78 -19.30
C TRP A 141 -21.60 6.62 -20.25
N GLN A 142 -22.65 5.86 -19.91
CA GLN A 142 -23.18 4.72 -20.69
C GLN A 142 -22.13 3.63 -20.96
N LEU A 143 -21.29 3.38 -19.96
CA LEU A 143 -20.37 2.25 -19.91
C LEU A 143 -21.05 1.03 -19.26
N SER A 144 -20.41 -0.12 -19.39
CA SER A 144 -20.78 -1.34 -18.71
C SER A 144 -20.66 -1.15 -17.19
N GLN A 145 -21.62 -1.68 -16.43
CA GLN A 145 -21.60 -1.66 -14.96
C GLN A 145 -21.03 -2.99 -14.44
N ALA A 146 -20.25 -2.91 -13.36
CA ALA A 146 -19.77 -4.08 -12.63
C ALA A 146 -20.82 -4.57 -11.62
N ALA A 147 -20.85 -5.86 -11.32
CA ALA A 147 -21.70 -6.39 -10.27
C ALA A 147 -21.09 -6.10 -8.88
N PRO A 148 -21.90 -5.99 -7.82
CA PRO A 148 -21.38 -5.85 -6.46
C PRO A 148 -20.42 -6.98 -6.09
N GLY A 149 -19.21 -6.62 -5.66
CA GLY A 149 -18.17 -7.58 -5.28
C GLY A 149 -17.51 -8.29 -6.47
N THR A 150 -17.65 -7.76 -7.70
CA THR A 150 -16.84 -8.20 -8.84
C THR A 150 -15.36 -8.07 -8.48
N PRO A 151 -14.59 -9.17 -8.54
CA PRO A 151 -13.14 -9.12 -8.37
C PRO A 151 -12.48 -8.23 -9.44
N ASP A 152 -11.35 -7.63 -9.11
CA ASP A 152 -10.68 -6.64 -9.98
C ASP A 152 -10.30 -7.22 -11.36
N ASP A 153 -9.98 -8.52 -11.44
CA ASP A 153 -9.66 -9.25 -12.69
C ASP A 153 -10.89 -9.56 -13.57
N GLN A 154 -12.09 -9.32 -13.06
CA GLN A 154 -13.37 -9.56 -13.74
C GLN A 154 -14.15 -8.27 -14.00
N LEU A 155 -13.51 -7.11 -13.83
CA LEU A 155 -14.11 -5.83 -14.14
C LEU A 155 -14.48 -5.73 -15.64
N PRO A 156 -15.49 -4.91 -15.98
CA PRO A 156 -15.88 -4.70 -17.36
C PRO A 156 -14.70 -4.28 -18.26
N PRO A 157 -14.69 -4.67 -19.54
CA PRO A 157 -13.56 -4.42 -20.44
C PRO A 157 -13.35 -2.94 -20.77
N ASP A 158 -14.29 -2.07 -20.42
CA ASP A 158 -14.24 -0.62 -20.52
C ASP A 158 -13.83 0.05 -19.19
N TRP A 159 -13.45 -0.74 -18.18
CA TRP A 159 -12.88 -0.28 -16.92
C TRP A 159 -11.40 -0.62 -16.83
N ARG A 160 -10.60 0.26 -16.26
CA ARG A 160 -9.19 0.02 -15.93
C ARG A 160 -8.93 0.47 -14.50
N LEU A 161 -8.16 -0.33 -13.76
CA LEU A 161 -7.57 0.10 -12.50
C LEU A 161 -6.08 0.34 -12.76
N ILE A 162 -5.61 1.50 -12.34
CA ILE A 162 -4.19 1.86 -12.35
C ILE A 162 -3.83 2.46 -11.00
N THR A 163 -2.53 2.55 -10.72
CA THR A 163 -2.01 3.11 -9.49
C THR A 163 -1.26 4.43 -9.71
N TRP A 164 -1.14 5.24 -8.66
CA TRP A 164 -0.24 6.40 -8.70
C TRP A 164 1.23 5.97 -8.89
N THR A 165 1.58 4.76 -8.47
CA THR A 165 2.87 4.12 -8.75
C THR A 165 3.09 3.96 -10.27
N ASP A 166 2.06 3.56 -11.02
CA ASP A 166 2.15 3.46 -12.49
C ASP A 166 2.38 4.82 -13.14
N VAL A 167 1.68 5.85 -12.64
CA VAL A 167 1.85 7.24 -13.10
C VAL A 167 3.27 7.75 -12.81
N ASP A 168 3.79 7.51 -11.60
CA ASP A 168 5.15 7.94 -11.26
C ASP A 168 6.21 7.17 -12.07
N ARG A 169 6.07 5.85 -12.26
CA ARG A 169 6.98 5.07 -13.13
C ARG A 169 7.00 5.60 -14.55
N TRP A 170 5.82 5.89 -15.11
CA TRP A 170 5.72 6.50 -16.42
C TRP A 170 6.43 7.85 -16.45
N ALA A 171 6.18 8.73 -15.48
CA ALA A 171 6.81 10.05 -15.41
C ALA A 171 8.35 9.95 -15.30
N GLN A 172 8.86 9.03 -14.48
CA GLN A 172 10.28 8.72 -14.35
C GLN A 172 10.86 8.20 -15.68
N ALA A 173 10.20 7.25 -16.34
CA ALA A 173 10.65 6.70 -17.61
C ALA A 173 10.65 7.74 -18.74
N VAL A 174 9.66 8.63 -18.76
CA VAL A 174 9.57 9.76 -19.69
C VAL A 174 10.67 10.78 -19.42
N SER A 175 11.02 11.04 -18.16
CA SER A 175 12.09 11.98 -17.79
C SER A 175 13.46 11.59 -18.35
N GLY A 176 13.68 10.29 -18.60
CA GLY A 176 14.90 9.76 -19.24
C GLY A 176 14.93 9.91 -20.77
N ARG A 177 13.88 10.41 -21.41
CA ARG A 177 13.78 10.60 -22.87
C ARG A 177 14.28 11.98 -23.28
N GLN A 178 14.44 12.19 -24.58
CA GLN A 178 14.69 13.52 -25.12
C GLN A 178 13.40 14.34 -25.10
N LEU A 179 13.31 15.29 -24.16
CA LEU A 179 12.15 16.16 -23.96
C LEU A 179 12.48 17.61 -24.34
N THR A 180 11.46 18.37 -24.73
CA THR A 180 11.56 19.83 -24.79
C THR A 180 11.74 20.40 -23.37
N PRO A 181 12.30 21.63 -23.20
CA PRO A 181 12.46 22.23 -21.87
C PRO A 181 11.16 22.33 -21.07
N VAL A 182 10.03 22.58 -21.73
CA VAL A 182 8.70 22.67 -21.08
C VAL A 182 8.24 21.29 -20.61
N GLN A 183 8.34 20.26 -21.45
CA GLN A 183 8.01 18.89 -21.08
C GLN A 183 8.87 18.38 -19.92
N ALA A 184 10.19 18.59 -20.01
CA ALA A 184 11.13 18.19 -18.96
C ALA A 184 10.76 18.84 -17.62
N PHE A 185 10.47 20.15 -17.62
CA PHE A 185 10.02 20.86 -16.43
C PHE A 185 8.71 20.28 -15.87
N LEU A 186 7.68 20.09 -16.69
CA LEU A 186 6.39 19.58 -16.25
C LEU A 186 6.49 18.16 -15.65
N VAL A 187 7.19 17.26 -16.34
CA VAL A 187 7.40 15.88 -15.89
C VAL A 187 8.21 15.85 -14.59
N GLN A 188 9.29 16.64 -14.49
CA GLN A 188 10.07 16.73 -13.27
C GLN A 188 9.23 17.24 -12.10
N GLN A 189 8.41 18.27 -12.32
CA GLN A 189 7.55 18.78 -11.25
C GLN A 189 6.46 17.79 -10.83
N LEU A 190 5.92 16.99 -11.77
CA LEU A 190 5.00 15.91 -11.42
C LEU A 190 5.69 14.84 -10.57
N VAL A 191 6.90 14.41 -10.95
CA VAL A 191 7.72 13.48 -10.16
C VAL A 191 7.96 14.01 -8.75
N GLU A 192 8.40 15.26 -8.62
CA GLU A 192 8.63 15.90 -7.32
C GLU A 192 7.32 15.99 -6.51
N PHE A 193 6.22 16.38 -7.14
CA PHE A 193 4.91 16.46 -6.50
C PHE A 193 4.41 15.10 -6.01
N LEU A 194 4.51 14.06 -6.84
CA LEU A 194 4.14 12.70 -6.44
C LEU A 194 5.04 12.21 -5.30
N GLY A 195 6.33 12.59 -5.29
CA GLY A 195 7.23 12.38 -4.17
C GLY A 195 6.70 12.99 -2.87
N PHE A 196 6.42 14.29 -2.87
CA PHE A 196 5.90 15.00 -1.69
C PHE A 196 4.52 14.51 -1.25
N ALA A 197 3.64 14.15 -2.19
CA ALA A 197 2.31 13.63 -1.90
C ALA A 197 2.33 12.22 -1.29
N GLY A 198 3.50 11.56 -1.22
CA GLY A 198 3.59 10.16 -0.85
C GLY A 198 2.92 9.26 -1.90
N LEU A 199 3.02 9.60 -3.17
CA LEU A 199 2.43 8.84 -4.29
C LEU A 199 3.49 8.31 -5.25
N SER A 200 4.75 8.66 -5.02
CA SER A 200 5.89 8.17 -5.79
C SER A 200 6.30 6.75 -5.40
N VAL A 201 6.91 6.11 -6.38
CA VAL A 201 7.67 4.86 -6.39
C VAL A 201 8.93 4.97 -5.52
N SER A 202 9.24 6.10 -4.89
CA SER A 202 10.36 6.18 -3.94
C SER A 202 10.06 5.33 -2.69
N TRP A 203 10.34 4.04 -2.80
CA TRP A 203 10.36 3.06 -1.71
C TRP A 203 11.52 3.29 -0.73
N ILE A 204 12.40 4.23 -1.05
CA ILE A 204 13.57 4.54 -0.24
C ILE A 204 13.05 5.28 0.97
N TYR A 205 13.27 4.70 2.15
CA TYR A 205 13.04 5.41 3.39
C TYR A 205 14.03 6.58 3.50
N GLU A 206 13.58 7.67 4.08
CA GLU A 206 14.38 8.84 4.42
C GLU A 206 14.52 8.92 5.94
N PRO A 207 15.53 9.66 6.46
CA PRO A 207 15.71 9.77 7.91
C PRO A 207 14.44 10.18 8.65
N GLN A 208 13.65 11.10 8.08
CA GLN A 208 12.43 11.59 8.72
C GLN A 208 11.37 10.51 8.98
N HIS A 209 11.35 9.41 8.21
CA HIS A 209 10.39 8.31 8.44
C HIS A 209 10.71 7.52 9.70
N PHE A 210 11.98 7.44 10.06
CA PHE A 210 12.43 6.85 11.31
C PHE A 210 12.25 7.85 12.45
N ASP A 211 12.66 9.11 12.24
CA ASP A 211 12.53 10.19 13.23
C ASP A 211 11.07 10.41 13.65
N TYR A 212 10.11 10.16 12.75
CA TYR A 212 8.67 10.16 13.05
C TYR A 212 8.32 9.31 14.26
N PHE A 213 8.95 8.14 14.43
CA PHE A 213 8.69 7.25 15.55
C PHE A 213 9.42 7.64 16.83
N GLU A 214 10.50 8.41 16.72
CA GLU A 214 11.23 9.01 17.86
C GLU A 214 10.49 10.24 18.42
N ALA A 215 9.78 10.98 17.56
CA ALA A 215 9.05 12.18 17.93
C ALA A 215 7.87 11.88 18.87
N GLU A 216 7.62 12.81 19.79
CA GLU A 216 6.45 12.75 20.68
C GLU A 216 5.14 12.78 19.87
N PRO A 217 4.07 12.08 20.31
CA PRO A 217 2.82 11.95 19.57
C PRO A 217 2.22 13.25 19.03
N ASN A 218 2.39 14.37 19.75
CA ASN A 218 1.87 15.70 19.38
C ASN A 218 2.77 16.48 18.42
N GLU A 219 4.00 16.02 18.20
CA GLU A 219 4.98 16.64 17.28
C GLU A 219 5.04 15.93 15.93
N ARG A 220 4.41 14.75 15.83
CA ARG A 220 4.37 13.94 14.62
C ARG A 220 3.61 14.64 13.50
N ASP A 221 4.29 14.78 12.38
CA ASP A 221 3.74 15.36 11.17
C ASP A 221 2.88 14.33 10.40
N SER A 222 1.64 14.72 10.11
CA SER A 222 0.69 13.86 9.39
C SER A 222 1.10 13.57 7.96
N GLU A 223 1.84 14.49 7.32
CA GLU A 223 2.32 14.31 5.95
C GLU A 223 3.37 13.19 5.93
N THR A 224 4.37 13.26 6.81
CA THR A 224 5.35 12.17 7.04
C THR A 224 4.68 10.83 7.35
N GLY A 225 3.61 10.82 8.17
CA GLY A 225 2.84 9.62 8.43
C GLY A 225 2.17 9.03 7.18
N ASN A 226 1.59 9.85 6.32
CA ASN A 226 1.01 9.39 5.05
C ASN A 226 2.09 8.86 4.10
N GLU A 227 3.24 9.53 4.04
CA GLU A 227 4.38 9.05 3.26
C GLU A 227 4.88 7.67 3.71
N ILE A 228 4.91 7.39 5.02
CA ILE A 228 5.29 6.06 5.54
C ILE A 228 4.30 5.00 5.05
N LYS A 229 2.99 5.27 5.13
CA LYS A 229 1.97 4.32 4.64
C LYS A 229 2.11 4.05 3.15
N ALA A 230 2.35 5.09 2.37
CA ALA A 230 2.58 4.95 0.95
C ALA A 230 3.81 4.10 0.64
N ARG A 231 4.94 4.34 1.31
CA ARG A 231 6.15 3.52 1.13
C ARG A 231 5.91 2.06 1.48
N LEU A 232 5.20 1.78 2.56
CA LEU A 232 4.80 0.41 2.92
C LEU A 232 3.94 -0.24 1.83
N SER A 233 3.00 0.52 1.24
CA SER A 233 2.19 0.08 0.09
C SER A 233 3.06 -0.25 -1.11
N SER A 234 3.93 0.69 -1.51
CA SER A 234 4.74 0.58 -2.70
C SER A 234 5.77 -0.56 -2.57
N ILE A 235 6.31 -0.80 -1.37
CA ILE A 235 7.16 -1.98 -1.10
C ILE A 235 6.39 -3.28 -1.36
N TRP A 236 5.13 -3.39 -0.92
CA TRP A 236 4.32 -4.58 -1.16
C TRP A 236 3.97 -4.78 -2.64
N GLU A 237 3.67 -3.72 -3.39
CA GLU A 237 3.47 -3.83 -4.84
C GLU A 237 4.74 -4.32 -5.54
N GLN A 238 5.92 -3.83 -5.14
CA GLN A 238 7.18 -4.32 -5.69
C GLN A 238 7.45 -5.79 -5.35
N ILE A 239 7.05 -6.24 -4.15
CA ILE A 239 7.11 -7.64 -3.74
C ILE A 239 6.15 -8.49 -4.59
N LYS A 240 4.91 -8.02 -4.81
CA LYS A 240 3.88 -8.66 -5.63
C LYS A 240 4.33 -8.84 -7.07
N GLU A 241 4.92 -7.82 -7.69
CA GLU A 241 5.47 -7.91 -9.04
C GLU A 241 6.59 -8.94 -9.16
N GLN A 242 7.45 -9.00 -8.15
CA GLN A 242 8.56 -9.94 -8.14
C GLN A 242 8.07 -11.38 -7.96
N ILE A 243 7.15 -11.63 -7.04
CA ILE A 243 6.58 -12.95 -6.83
C ILE A 243 5.69 -13.36 -8.01
N GLY A 244 5.04 -12.39 -8.67
CA GLY A 244 4.02 -12.59 -9.69
C GLY A 244 2.62 -12.52 -9.06
N SER A 245 1.72 -11.75 -9.67
CA SER A 245 0.41 -11.44 -9.11
C SER A 245 -0.41 -12.67 -8.73
N ASP A 246 -0.43 -13.70 -9.57
CA ASP A 246 -1.20 -14.94 -9.31
C ASP A 246 -0.66 -15.71 -8.10
N GLU A 247 0.66 -15.85 -8.00
CA GLU A 247 1.30 -16.54 -6.87
C GLU A 247 1.15 -15.73 -5.58
N PHE A 248 1.26 -14.41 -5.68
CA PHE A 248 1.08 -13.49 -4.56
C PHE A 248 -0.34 -13.60 -3.99
N THR A 249 -1.38 -13.46 -4.82
CA THR A 249 -2.78 -13.54 -4.37
C THR A 249 -3.08 -14.92 -3.77
N ARG A 250 -2.58 -16.01 -4.37
CA ARG A 250 -2.77 -17.37 -3.84
C ARG A 250 -2.06 -17.61 -2.49
N THR A 251 -0.89 -17.00 -2.30
CA THR A 251 0.01 -17.36 -1.18
C THR A 251 0.01 -16.34 -0.06
N LEU A 252 -0.22 -15.07 -0.35
CA LEU A 252 -0.17 -13.96 0.60
C LEU A 252 -1.53 -13.25 0.69
N GLY A 253 -2.39 -13.37 -0.32
CA GLY A 253 -3.71 -12.75 -0.32
C GLY A 253 -3.63 -11.23 -0.26
N ASP A 254 -4.64 -10.62 0.36
CA ASP A 254 -4.76 -9.16 0.39
C ASP A 254 -3.78 -8.51 1.38
N ILE A 255 -3.31 -7.31 1.02
CA ILE A 255 -2.47 -6.48 1.87
C ILE A 255 -3.33 -5.50 2.67
N TYR A 256 -3.02 -5.37 3.96
CA TYR A 256 -3.60 -4.33 4.82
C TYR A 256 -2.49 -3.48 5.44
N ILE A 257 -2.60 -2.18 5.22
CA ILE A 257 -1.71 -1.18 5.80
C ILE A 257 -2.32 -0.72 7.13
N GLY A 258 -1.52 -0.84 8.19
CA GLY A 258 -1.91 -0.43 9.52
C GLY A 258 -2.14 1.08 9.62
N ASN A 259 -3.08 1.46 10.50
CA ASN A 259 -3.25 2.87 10.84
C ASN A 259 -2.09 3.36 11.70
N LEU A 260 -1.36 4.35 11.22
CA LEU A 260 -0.41 5.13 12.00
C LEU A 260 -1.16 6.11 12.91
N GLY A 261 -1.66 5.59 14.03
CA GLY A 261 -2.26 6.43 15.06
C GLY A 261 -1.22 7.32 15.76
N THR A 262 -1.69 8.30 16.52
CA THR A 262 -0.85 9.27 17.25
C THR A 262 0.20 8.59 18.14
N ASN A 263 -0.14 7.44 18.73
CA ASN A 263 0.73 6.65 19.62
C ASN A 263 1.39 5.44 18.94
N ALA A 264 1.42 5.37 17.61
CA ALA A 264 2.05 4.24 16.91
C ALA A 264 3.57 4.25 17.16
N ASP A 265 4.13 3.17 17.68
CA ASP A 265 5.57 3.00 17.87
C ASP A 265 6.28 2.45 16.62
N HIS A 266 5.50 2.01 15.64
CA HIS A 266 5.96 1.54 14.33
C HIS A 266 4.85 1.65 13.28
N GLY A 267 5.24 1.63 12.00
CA GLY A 267 4.38 1.44 10.85
C GLY A 267 4.47 0.02 10.35
N TRP A 268 3.36 -0.50 9.83
CA TRP A 268 3.31 -1.88 9.35
C TRP A 268 2.29 -2.04 8.23
N ALA A 269 2.55 -3.00 7.35
CA ALA A 269 1.62 -3.52 6.38
C ALA A 269 1.74 -5.05 6.33
N GLN A 270 0.61 -5.75 6.33
CA GLN A 270 0.57 -7.21 6.50
C GLN A 270 -0.20 -7.92 5.39
N THR A 271 0.16 -9.17 5.15
CA THR A 271 -0.57 -10.11 4.29
C THR A 271 -1.82 -10.69 4.99
N HIS A 272 -2.64 -11.42 4.24
CA HIS A 272 -3.84 -12.11 4.73
C HIS A 272 -4.89 -11.18 5.36
N ALA A 273 -4.98 -9.95 4.85
CA ALA A 273 -5.98 -8.99 5.27
C ALA A 273 -7.40 -9.52 5.04
N GLY A 274 -8.10 -9.86 6.11
CA GLY A 274 -9.49 -10.37 6.02
C GLY A 274 -9.61 -11.90 5.97
N ASP A 275 -8.50 -12.63 5.89
CA ASP A 275 -8.50 -14.08 5.98
C ASP A 275 -8.48 -14.54 7.45
N GLN A 276 -9.43 -15.41 7.82
CA GLN A 276 -9.50 -16.06 9.13
C GLN A 276 -8.84 -17.45 9.14
N SER A 277 -8.10 -17.82 8.08
CA SER A 277 -7.39 -19.11 7.93
C SER A 277 -6.44 -19.44 9.07
N GLY A 278 -6.10 -18.42 9.86
CA GLY A 278 -5.22 -18.55 10.99
C GLY A 278 -3.79 -18.89 10.57
N LEU A 279 -3.36 -18.40 9.41
CA LEU A 279 -1.98 -18.48 8.98
C LEU A 279 -1.15 -17.39 9.66
N PRO A 280 0.15 -17.64 9.94
CA PRO A 280 1.07 -16.56 10.27
C PRO A 280 1.06 -15.50 9.16
N ASN A 281 1.11 -14.23 9.54
CA ASN A 281 1.17 -13.14 8.57
C ASN A 281 2.63 -12.89 8.16
N LEU A 282 2.84 -12.39 6.96
CA LEU A 282 4.06 -11.66 6.64
C LEU A 282 3.81 -10.17 6.81
N THR A 283 4.76 -9.46 7.41
CA THR A 283 4.68 -8.00 7.57
C THR A 283 5.92 -7.33 7.01
N VAL A 284 5.71 -6.18 6.37
CA VAL A 284 6.73 -5.14 6.20
C VAL A 284 6.50 -4.13 7.32
N GLU A 285 7.54 -3.81 8.07
CA GLU A 285 7.47 -2.89 9.21
C GLU A 285 8.59 -1.84 9.16
N ILE A 286 8.36 -0.70 9.80
CA ILE A 286 9.36 0.34 10.06
C ILE A 286 9.13 0.93 11.45
N ASN A 287 10.20 1.14 12.21
CA ASN A 287 10.17 1.87 13.48
C ASN A 287 11.32 2.89 13.53
N ALA A 288 11.59 3.46 14.69
CA ALA A 288 12.65 4.45 14.88
C ALA A 288 14.07 3.99 14.47
N ASN A 289 14.33 2.68 14.53
CA ASN A 289 15.69 2.13 14.42
C ASN A 289 15.91 1.26 13.20
N GLU A 290 14.85 0.69 12.62
CA GLU A 290 14.98 -0.33 11.58
C GLU A 290 13.73 -0.47 10.72
N ALA A 291 13.94 -0.94 9.49
CA ALA A 291 12.91 -1.49 8.62
C ALA A 291 13.01 -3.03 8.64
N MET A 292 11.89 -3.75 8.58
CA MET A 292 11.88 -5.20 8.79
C MET A 292 10.92 -5.94 7.88
N ILE A 293 11.23 -7.20 7.62
CA ILE A 293 10.29 -8.23 7.19
C ILE A 293 10.12 -9.22 8.36
N ASN A 294 8.87 -9.55 8.68
CA ASN A 294 8.57 -10.53 9.72
C ASN A 294 7.64 -11.62 9.23
N LEU A 295 7.89 -12.87 9.67
CA LEU A 295 6.86 -13.89 9.80
C LEU A 295 6.28 -13.83 11.21
N VAL A 296 4.99 -13.53 11.31
CA VAL A 296 4.35 -13.07 12.54
C VAL A 296 3.46 -14.16 13.15
N GLY A 297 3.90 -14.64 14.31
CA GLY A 297 3.17 -15.47 15.26
C GLY A 297 2.45 -14.63 16.31
N TRP A 298 1.53 -13.74 15.90
CA TRP A 298 0.88 -12.81 16.85
C TRP A 298 -0.18 -13.50 17.70
N PHE A 299 -1.13 -14.21 17.09
CA PHE A 299 -2.19 -14.92 17.82
C PHE A 299 -1.77 -16.34 18.22
N ASP A 300 -2.44 -16.92 19.23
CA ASP A 300 -2.06 -18.21 19.83
C ASP A 300 -1.90 -19.33 18.79
N PHE A 301 -2.78 -19.37 17.78
CA PHE A 301 -2.68 -20.35 16.70
C PHE A 301 -1.50 -20.08 15.75
N GLN A 302 -1.14 -18.81 15.49
CA GLN A 302 0.02 -18.45 14.66
C GLN A 302 1.31 -18.74 15.42
N LEU A 303 1.33 -18.45 16.73
CA LEU A 303 2.42 -18.78 17.63
C LEU A 303 2.66 -20.28 17.67
N ALA A 304 1.60 -21.08 17.87
CA ALA A 304 1.70 -22.54 17.86
C ALA A 304 2.28 -23.07 16.55
N LYS A 305 1.80 -22.57 15.40
CA LYS A 305 2.34 -22.90 14.07
C LYS A 305 3.81 -22.51 13.91
N THR A 306 4.18 -21.30 14.34
CA THR A 306 5.57 -20.81 14.24
C THR A 306 6.51 -21.65 15.09
N ARG A 307 6.12 -21.95 16.33
CA ARG A 307 6.88 -22.84 17.23
C ARG A 307 7.00 -24.25 16.66
N GLN A 308 5.92 -24.81 16.14
CA GLN A 308 5.96 -26.15 15.56
C GLN A 308 6.85 -26.20 14.33
N MET A 309 6.80 -25.17 13.49
CA MET A 309 7.68 -25.03 12.35
C MET A 309 9.17 -25.05 12.77
N LEU A 310 9.56 -24.34 13.84
CA LEU A 310 10.91 -24.40 14.39
C LEU A 310 11.33 -25.81 14.88
N ARG A 311 10.37 -26.71 15.11
CA ARG A 311 10.64 -28.11 15.52
C ARG A 311 10.74 -29.08 14.34
N THR A 312 10.52 -28.62 13.10
CA THR A 312 10.63 -29.45 11.90
C THR A 312 12.05 -29.47 11.34
N GLU A 313 12.37 -30.45 10.50
CA GLU A 313 13.64 -30.50 9.75
C GLU A 313 13.79 -29.29 8.82
N ALA A 314 12.68 -28.86 8.18
CA ALA A 314 12.68 -27.68 7.33
C ALA A 314 12.94 -26.38 8.13
N GLY A 315 12.38 -26.25 9.35
CA GLY A 315 12.69 -25.15 10.25
C GLY A 315 14.16 -25.16 10.69
N ALA A 316 14.69 -26.33 11.05
CA ALA A 316 16.11 -26.50 11.38
C ALA A 316 17.04 -26.09 10.23
N LYS A 317 16.71 -26.51 9.01
CA LYS A 317 17.42 -26.11 7.79
C LYS A 317 17.33 -24.59 7.56
N PHE A 318 16.13 -24.02 7.68
CA PHE A 318 15.92 -22.58 7.50
C PHE A 318 16.76 -21.76 8.48
N VAL A 319 16.75 -22.09 9.77
CA VAL A 319 17.54 -21.38 10.79
C VAL A 319 19.04 -21.46 10.46
N ALA A 320 19.54 -22.64 10.07
CA ALA A 320 20.94 -22.84 9.73
C ALA A 320 21.39 -22.07 8.46
N GLU A 321 20.51 -21.97 7.45
CA GLU A 321 20.81 -21.30 6.17
C GLU A 321 20.62 -19.77 6.24
N ASN A 322 20.03 -19.24 7.32
CA ASN A 322 19.64 -17.84 7.43
C ASN A 322 20.16 -17.17 8.71
N PRO A 323 21.49 -17.05 8.87
CA PRO A 323 22.09 -16.53 10.11
C PRO A 323 21.76 -15.05 10.40
N ASP A 324 21.35 -14.29 9.38
CA ASP A 324 20.98 -12.86 9.48
C ASP A 324 19.56 -12.64 10.02
N TYR A 325 18.83 -13.71 10.30
CA TYR A 325 17.52 -13.67 10.95
C TYR A 325 17.65 -13.76 12.46
N GLU A 326 16.57 -13.35 13.13
CA GLU A 326 16.43 -13.50 14.57
C GLU A 326 15.00 -13.92 14.94
N LEU A 327 14.87 -14.53 16.12
CA LEU A 327 13.60 -14.73 16.79
C LEU A 327 13.38 -13.56 17.75
N VAL A 328 12.28 -12.85 17.57
CA VAL A 328 11.87 -11.74 18.44
C VAL A 328 10.65 -12.18 19.24
N VAL A 329 10.75 -12.11 20.57
CA VAL A 329 9.68 -12.54 21.48
C VAL A 329 9.04 -11.33 22.13
N PHE A 330 7.71 -11.29 22.11
CA PHE A 330 6.90 -10.25 22.72
C PHE A 330 6.00 -10.82 23.80
N LYS A 331 5.79 -10.04 24.85
CA LYS A 331 4.71 -10.25 25.81
C LYS A 331 3.56 -9.32 25.45
N ARG A 332 2.34 -9.85 25.36
CA ARG A 332 1.12 -9.06 25.21
C ARG A 332 0.34 -9.08 26.51
N ASN A 333 -0.17 -7.92 26.90
CA ASN A 333 -0.94 -7.73 28.12
C ASN A 333 -2.40 -7.44 27.75
N GLY A 334 -3.26 -8.41 28.02
CA GLY A 334 -4.69 -8.29 27.81
C GLY A 334 -5.32 -7.30 28.79
N GLN A 335 -6.33 -6.58 28.34
CA GLN A 335 -7.04 -5.62 29.18
C GLN A 335 -8.34 -6.25 29.70
N PRO A 336 -8.55 -6.33 31.03
CA PRO A 336 -9.84 -6.73 31.58
C PRO A 336 -10.95 -5.81 31.05
N SER A 337 -12.00 -6.39 30.48
CA SER A 337 -13.16 -5.60 30.07
C SER A 337 -13.93 -5.13 31.31
N ASN A 338 -14.20 -3.83 31.41
CA ASN A 338 -15.08 -3.30 32.47
C ASN A 338 -16.54 -3.77 32.30
N LYS A 339 -16.90 -4.30 31.12
CA LYS A 339 -18.27 -4.71 30.78
C LYS A 339 -18.47 -6.23 30.76
N SER A 340 -17.39 -7.02 30.78
CA SER A 340 -17.46 -8.48 30.72
C SER A 340 -16.30 -9.10 31.50
N LYS A 341 -16.47 -10.33 31.99
CA LYS A 341 -15.36 -11.10 32.60
C LYS A 341 -14.32 -11.58 31.57
N VAL A 342 -14.32 -11.02 30.36
CA VAL A 342 -13.49 -11.44 29.24
C VAL A 342 -12.35 -10.44 29.08
N VAL A 343 -11.16 -10.96 28.84
CA VAL A 343 -9.97 -10.17 28.55
C VAL A 343 -9.98 -9.77 27.08
N VAL A 344 -9.84 -8.48 26.81
CA VAL A 344 -9.78 -7.93 25.46
C VAL A 344 -8.33 -7.85 25.02
N TRP A 345 -8.06 -8.47 23.87
CA TRP A 345 -6.72 -8.51 23.26
C TRP A 345 -6.55 -7.52 22.11
N LYS A 346 -7.65 -6.93 21.63
CA LYS A 346 -7.62 -5.90 20.58
C LYS A 346 -6.98 -4.64 21.14
N GLY A 347 -5.87 -4.19 20.56
CA GLY A 347 -5.09 -3.06 21.06
C GLY A 347 -4.35 -3.35 22.37
N ALA A 348 -4.11 -4.62 22.68
CA ALA A 348 -3.31 -5.01 23.84
C ALA A 348 -1.93 -4.35 23.78
N LYS A 349 -1.47 -3.85 24.93
CA LYS A 349 -0.10 -3.36 25.05
C LYS A 349 0.85 -4.53 24.91
N HIS A 350 1.97 -4.31 24.24
CA HIS A 350 3.00 -5.32 24.09
C HIS A 350 4.35 -4.79 24.58
N GLU A 351 5.24 -5.72 24.91
CA GLU A 351 6.59 -5.47 25.41
C GLU A 351 7.53 -6.40 24.66
N LEU A 352 8.62 -5.86 24.12
CA LEU A 352 9.71 -6.63 23.55
C LEU A 352 10.49 -7.30 24.69
N ILE A 353 10.55 -8.63 24.68
CA ILE A 353 11.20 -9.42 25.74
C ILE A 353 12.61 -9.81 25.35
N SER A 354 12.78 -10.34 24.13
CA SER A 354 14.09 -10.77 23.67
C SER A 354 14.22 -10.71 22.15
N ARG A 355 15.48 -10.60 21.72
CA ARG A 355 15.93 -10.72 20.34
C ARG A 355 17.04 -11.77 20.32
N THR A 356 16.80 -12.90 19.65
CA THR A 356 17.70 -14.05 19.69
C THR A 356 18.16 -14.39 18.26
N PRO A 357 19.41 -14.12 17.89
CA PRO A 357 19.87 -14.29 16.51
C PRO A 357 20.06 -15.76 16.13
N PHE A 358 19.75 -16.10 14.89
CA PHE A 358 19.87 -17.46 14.34
C PHE A 358 21.33 -17.90 14.24
N SER A 359 22.26 -16.96 14.00
CA SER A 359 23.70 -17.22 13.90
C SER A 359 24.34 -17.88 15.12
N SER A 360 23.67 -17.85 16.28
CA SER A 360 24.18 -18.43 17.54
C SER A 360 23.23 -19.43 18.21
N ASN A 361 22.13 -19.80 17.55
CA ASN A 361 21.11 -20.66 18.13
C ASN A 361 20.59 -21.66 17.10
N SER A 362 20.38 -22.90 17.53
CA SER A 362 19.66 -23.90 16.74
C SER A 362 18.15 -23.64 16.77
N SER A 363 17.44 -24.13 15.75
CA SER A 363 15.98 -24.05 15.68
C SER A 363 15.28 -24.68 16.91
N ARG A 364 15.89 -25.70 17.50
CA ARG A 364 15.38 -26.34 18.72
C ARG A 364 15.52 -25.44 19.95
N GLU A 365 16.67 -24.83 20.16
CA GLU A 365 16.90 -23.89 21.27
C GLU A 365 15.95 -22.68 21.16
N LEU A 366 15.72 -22.19 19.95
CA LEU A 366 14.75 -21.12 19.69
C LEU A 366 13.32 -21.53 20.07
N ALA A 367 12.90 -22.77 19.74
CA ALA A 367 11.58 -23.28 20.13
C ALA A 367 11.46 -23.47 21.66
N GLU A 368 12.51 -23.98 22.31
CA GLU A 368 12.57 -24.17 23.77
C GLU A 368 12.52 -22.82 24.51
N LEU A 369 13.18 -21.78 23.99
CA LEU A 369 13.10 -20.42 24.52
C LEU A 369 11.67 -19.88 24.54
N VAL A 370 10.88 -20.14 23.48
CA VAL A 370 9.46 -19.73 23.43
C VAL A 370 8.64 -20.49 24.47
N ASP A 371 8.86 -21.80 24.62
CA ASP A 371 8.14 -22.62 25.60
C ASP A 371 8.44 -22.20 27.04
N GLU A 372 9.71 -21.96 27.36
CA GLU A 372 10.14 -21.46 28.67
C GLU A 372 9.50 -20.12 29.00
N PHE A 373 9.48 -19.21 28.02
CA PHE A 373 8.83 -17.91 28.18
C PHE A 373 7.32 -18.05 28.41
N GLU A 374 6.61 -18.87 27.61
CA GLU A 374 5.17 -19.10 27.77
C GLU A 374 4.80 -19.71 29.12
N MET A 375 5.61 -20.62 29.65
CA MET A 375 5.40 -21.20 30.99
C MET A 375 5.47 -20.16 32.12
N GLY A 376 6.15 -19.05 31.89
CA GLY A 376 6.30 -17.95 32.85
C GLY A 376 5.16 -16.93 32.83
N LEU A 377 4.24 -16.99 31.86
CA LEU A 377 3.18 -15.99 31.69
C LEU A 377 1.96 -16.25 32.59
N ASP A 378 1.27 -15.18 33.00
CA ASP A 378 -0.09 -15.31 33.54
C ASP A 378 -1.04 -15.78 32.43
N PRO A 379 -1.59 -17.00 32.49
CA PRO A 379 -2.40 -17.57 31.42
C PRO A 379 -3.73 -16.84 31.19
N LYS A 380 -4.13 -15.93 32.08
CA LYS A 380 -5.36 -15.14 31.96
C LYS A 380 -5.09 -13.78 31.33
N LEU A 381 -3.97 -13.15 31.67
CA LEU A 381 -3.70 -11.73 31.37
C LEU A 381 -2.57 -11.53 30.39
N GLU A 382 -1.72 -12.53 30.19
CA GLU A 382 -0.52 -12.42 29.39
C GLU A 382 -0.49 -13.50 28.30
N LYS A 383 0.05 -13.13 27.14
CA LYS A 383 0.24 -14.03 26.01
C LYS A 383 1.56 -13.74 25.33
N ALA A 384 2.24 -14.79 24.86
CA ALA A 384 3.38 -14.64 24.00
C ALA A 384 2.95 -14.28 22.57
N SER A 385 3.88 -13.66 21.85
CA SER A 385 3.89 -13.53 20.39
C SER A 385 5.33 -13.59 19.91
N VAL A 386 5.55 -14.08 18.69
CA VAL A 386 6.89 -14.20 18.12
C VAL A 386 6.95 -13.67 16.70
N HIS A 387 8.07 -13.07 16.34
CA HIS A 387 8.40 -12.74 14.96
C HIS A 387 9.68 -13.48 14.58
N ILE A 388 9.69 -14.14 13.42
CA ILE A 388 10.95 -14.49 12.75
C ILE A 388 11.27 -13.33 11.82
N ARG A 389 12.35 -12.62 12.13
CA ARG A 389 12.61 -11.28 11.62
C ARG A 389 13.90 -11.22 10.84
N ARG A 390 13.85 -10.51 9.71
CA ARG A 390 15.00 -9.94 9.03
C ARG A 390 14.89 -8.41 9.10
N SER A 391 15.92 -7.72 9.57
CA SER A 391 15.88 -6.26 9.69
C SER A 391 17.06 -5.54 9.06
N TRP A 392 16.81 -4.31 8.62
CA TRP A 392 17.80 -3.39 8.10
C TRP A 392 17.84 -2.18 9.04
N PRO A 393 18.99 -1.91 9.70
CA PRO A 393 19.16 -0.71 10.51
C PRO A 393 18.84 0.55 9.70
N LYS A 394 18.37 1.60 10.38
CA LYS A 394 18.03 2.91 9.80
C LYS A 394 19.06 3.40 8.79
N GLU A 395 20.34 3.35 9.12
CA GLU A 395 21.43 3.83 8.26
C GLU A 395 21.54 3.06 6.96
N LEU A 396 21.25 1.76 6.99
CA LEU A 396 21.25 0.90 5.82
C LEU A 396 19.95 1.09 5.02
N ALA A 397 18.81 1.08 5.69
CA ALA A 397 17.49 1.22 5.06
C ALA A 397 17.36 2.55 4.29
N VAL A 398 17.87 3.66 4.84
CA VAL A 398 17.82 4.98 4.20
C VAL A 398 18.67 5.08 2.93
N ARG A 399 19.76 4.31 2.86
CA ARG A 399 20.75 4.42 1.77
C ARG A 399 20.62 3.31 0.73
N ASN A 400 19.61 2.46 0.88
CA ASN A 400 19.50 1.24 0.11
C ASN A 400 18.36 1.33 -0.94
N PRO A 401 18.66 1.73 -2.19
CA PRO A 401 17.68 1.74 -3.26
C PRO A 401 17.21 0.33 -3.64
N SER A 402 17.97 -0.73 -3.30
CA SER A 402 17.58 -2.12 -3.52
C SER A 402 16.79 -2.74 -2.37
N LEU A 403 16.47 -1.98 -1.31
CA LEU A 403 15.77 -2.50 -0.13
C LEU A 403 14.47 -3.26 -0.48
N PRO A 404 13.58 -2.78 -1.38
CA PRO A 404 12.38 -3.53 -1.74
C PRO A 404 12.70 -4.86 -2.44
N ALA A 405 13.75 -4.90 -3.25
CA ALA A 405 14.15 -6.13 -3.94
C ALA A 405 14.78 -7.14 -2.98
N GLU A 406 15.54 -6.66 -2.00
CA GLU A 406 16.01 -7.48 -0.89
C GLU A 406 14.82 -8.01 -0.08
N MET A 407 13.90 -7.14 0.32
CA MET A 407 12.67 -7.53 1.03
C MET A 407 11.84 -8.55 0.26
N ALA A 408 11.71 -8.40 -1.06
CA ALA A 408 11.03 -9.39 -1.91
C ALA A 408 11.76 -10.73 -1.94
N ALA A 409 13.10 -10.74 -1.94
CA ALA A 409 13.88 -11.96 -1.81
C ALA A 409 13.67 -12.62 -0.43
N GLU A 410 13.58 -11.83 0.64
CA GLU A 410 13.26 -12.33 1.98
C GLU A 410 11.85 -12.92 2.07
N VAL A 411 10.85 -12.26 1.48
CA VAL A 411 9.48 -12.79 1.41
C VAL A 411 9.47 -14.12 0.68
N ARG A 412 10.10 -14.22 -0.51
CA ARG A 412 10.24 -15.50 -1.24
C ARG A 412 10.90 -16.57 -0.39
N ARG A 413 11.92 -16.21 0.39
CA ARG A 413 12.63 -17.14 1.27
C ARG A 413 11.74 -17.66 2.41
N LEU A 414 10.80 -16.85 2.89
CA LEU A 414 9.84 -17.22 3.92
C LEU A 414 8.65 -18.04 3.39
N LEU A 415 8.34 -18.00 2.08
CA LEU A 415 7.19 -18.72 1.50
C LEU A 415 7.17 -20.23 1.80
N PRO A 416 8.26 -21.01 1.63
CA PRO A 416 8.24 -22.45 1.92
C PRO A 416 7.91 -22.75 3.39
N ILE A 417 8.34 -21.86 4.28
CA ILE A 417 8.11 -21.98 5.72
C ILE A 417 6.66 -21.62 6.06
N LEU A 418 6.10 -20.62 5.40
CA LEU A 418 4.68 -20.29 5.50
C LEU A 418 3.80 -21.45 4.98
N GLU A 419 4.20 -22.15 3.91
CA GLU A 419 3.45 -23.29 3.38
C GLU A 419 3.39 -24.48 4.35
N ILE A 420 4.46 -24.75 5.11
CA ILE A 420 4.45 -25.79 6.16
C ILE A 420 3.36 -25.50 7.19
N SER A 421 3.16 -24.22 7.52
CA SER A 421 2.12 -23.79 8.47
C SER A 421 0.67 -23.95 7.95
N ARG A 422 0.50 -24.26 6.65
CA ARG A 422 -0.80 -24.53 6.01
C ARG A 422 -1.22 -25.99 6.12
N SER A 423 -0.30 -26.92 6.37
CA SER A 423 -0.63 -28.34 6.37
C SER A 423 -1.46 -28.74 7.62
N PRO A 424 -2.65 -29.35 7.46
CA PRO A 424 -3.51 -29.72 8.58
C PRO A 424 -2.94 -30.85 9.44
N GLN A 425 -1.85 -31.50 9.02
CA GLN A 425 -1.15 -32.55 9.78
C GLN A 425 -0.25 -32.00 10.91
N VAL A 426 -0.32 -30.70 11.17
CA VAL A 426 0.58 -29.95 12.05
C VAL A 426 -0.24 -29.42 13.25
N ALA A 427 -1.12 -30.24 13.84
CA ALA A 427 -1.91 -29.90 15.02
C ALA A 427 -1.87 -31.02 16.06
#